data_AF-A0A7S1DLX2-F1
#
_entry.id   AF-A0A7S1DLX2-F1
#
_cell.length_a   1.000
_cell.length_b   1.000
_cell.length_c   1.000
_cell.angle_alpha   90.00
_cell.angle_beta   90.00
_cell.angle_gamma   90.00
#
_symmetry.space_group_name_H-M   'P 1'
#
loop_
_entity.id
_entity.type
_entity.pdbx_description
1 polymer ?
#
loop_
_entity_poly.entity_id
_entity_poly.type
_entity_poly.pdbx_seq_one_letter_code
_entity_poly.pdbx_strand_id
1 'polypeptide(L)'
;RNEPYAGQDTETVLSAVADLKSNEDKRPDMPSGISAEVEVLIKECWAKNPTRRPTFLEIDRRIKSISEVQLTSDALKKFEEKNKNKPSTPEDVLFNIFPKHVAECLVEGKKIEPEKKPMLTIFFSDVVNFTSISSKIGPLKVTNLLDRMYTRFDRCAEKYKVFKVDT
;
A
#
# COMPACT_ATOMS: atom_id res chain seq x y z
N ARG A 1 6.65 17.78 -7.39
CA ARG A 1 7.08 16.70 -8.32
C ARG A 1 7.62 17.44 -9.53
N ASN A 2 8.93 17.37 -9.79
CA ASN A 2 9.52 18.08 -10.93
C ASN A 2 9.32 17.26 -12.20
N GLU A 3 9.16 17.92 -13.34
CA GLU A 3 9.09 17.24 -14.63
C GLU A 3 10.44 16.60 -14.98
N PRO A 4 10.47 15.34 -15.45
CA PRO A 4 11.71 14.57 -15.64
C PRO A 4 12.66 15.15 -16.69
N TYR A 5 12.17 16.01 -17.59
CA TYR A 5 12.96 16.68 -18.62
C TYR A 5 12.65 18.18 -18.69
N ALA A 6 12.40 18.82 -17.54
CA ALA A 6 12.04 20.23 -17.47
C ALA A 6 13.01 21.12 -18.28
N GLY A 7 12.46 21.93 -19.18
CA GLY A 7 13.23 22.85 -20.03
C GLY A 7 13.87 22.24 -21.28
N GLN A 8 13.62 20.97 -21.59
CA GLN A 8 14.07 20.33 -22.83
C GLN A 8 12.91 20.22 -23.83
N ASP A 9 13.25 20.30 -25.13
CA ASP A 9 12.28 20.09 -26.20
C ASP A 9 11.80 18.63 -26.27
N THR A 10 10.48 18.43 -26.37
CA THR A 10 9.86 17.11 -26.29
C THR A 10 10.20 16.20 -27.46
N GLU A 11 10.27 16.74 -28.68
CA GLU A 11 10.53 15.97 -29.89
C GLU A 11 11.98 15.46 -29.92
N THR A 12 12.89 16.32 -29.49
CA THR A 12 14.31 15.99 -29.31
C THR A 12 14.49 14.90 -28.25
N VAL A 13 13.81 15.02 -27.11
CA VAL A 13 13.89 14.02 -26.02
C VAL A 13 13.35 12.66 -26.48
N LEU A 14 12.19 12.62 -27.14
CA LEU A 14 11.60 11.37 -27.63
C LEU A 14 12.52 10.69 -28.65
N SER A 15 13.11 11.46 -29.56
CA SER A 15 14.06 10.95 -30.55
C SER A 15 15.30 10.35 -29.88
N ALA A 16 15.87 11.03 -28.89
CA ALA A 16 17.02 10.54 -28.13
C ALA A 16 16.70 9.30 -27.26
N VAL A 17 15.49 9.21 -26.71
CA VAL A 17 15.04 8.05 -25.91
C VAL A 17 14.82 6.82 -26.80
N ALA A 18 14.31 7.03 -28.02
CA ALA A 18 14.02 5.98 -29.00
C ALA A 18 15.26 5.54 -29.81
N ASP A 19 16.36 6.30 -29.78
CA ASP A 19 17.58 5.99 -30.51
C ASP A 19 18.34 4.81 -29.88
N LEU A 20 18.12 3.62 -30.45
CA LEU A 20 18.80 2.38 -30.06
C LEU A 20 20.25 2.30 -30.55
N LYS A 21 20.71 3.24 -31.37
CA LYS A 21 22.07 3.25 -31.96
C LYS A 21 23.00 4.23 -31.25
N SER A 22 22.47 5.25 -30.58
CA SER A 22 23.23 6.17 -29.73
C SER A 22 23.95 5.43 -28.59
N ASN A 23 25.13 5.93 -28.20
CA ASN A 23 25.87 5.43 -27.03
C ASN A 23 25.37 6.07 -25.71
N GLU A 24 24.55 7.12 -25.82
CA GLU A 24 23.94 7.80 -24.66
C GLU A 24 22.52 7.28 -24.42
N ASP A 25 22.31 6.57 -23.31
CA ASP A 25 20.98 6.15 -22.86
C ASP A 25 20.26 7.32 -22.20
N LYS A 26 19.53 8.12 -22.99
CA LYS A 26 18.72 9.22 -22.45
C LYS A 26 17.60 8.67 -21.56
N ARG A 27 17.72 8.84 -20.24
CA ARG A 27 16.72 8.49 -19.23
C ARG A 27 16.65 9.61 -18.17
N PRO A 28 15.56 9.71 -17.39
CA PRO A 28 15.50 10.64 -16.28
C PRO A 28 16.53 10.30 -15.21
N ASP A 29 16.89 11.27 -14.39
CA ASP A 29 17.73 11.03 -13.23
C ASP A 29 17.04 10.06 -12.25
N MET A 30 17.84 9.15 -11.68
CA MET A 30 17.35 8.21 -10.68
C MET A 30 16.89 8.97 -9.43
N PRO A 31 15.66 8.76 -8.93
CA PRO A 31 15.20 9.45 -7.73
C PRO A 31 15.97 9.02 -6.49
N SER A 32 16.31 9.97 -5.62
CA SER A 32 16.95 9.72 -4.33
C SER A 32 15.96 9.13 -3.31
N GLY A 33 16.42 8.18 -2.48
CA GLY A 33 15.64 7.63 -1.36
C GLY A 33 14.74 6.45 -1.71
N ILE A 34 14.98 5.77 -2.83
CA ILE A 34 14.30 4.52 -3.21
C ILE A 34 15.06 3.29 -2.68
N SER A 35 14.35 2.17 -2.48
CA SER A 35 14.97 0.89 -2.11
C SER A 35 15.80 0.32 -3.27
N ALA A 36 16.83 -0.47 -2.96
CA ALA A 36 17.67 -1.12 -3.96
C ALA A 36 16.86 -1.98 -4.94
N GLU A 37 15.82 -2.67 -4.46
CA GLU A 37 14.94 -3.50 -5.30
C GLU A 37 14.14 -2.66 -6.31
N VAL A 38 13.70 -1.47 -5.91
CA VAL A 38 12.99 -0.53 -6.79
C VAL A 38 13.96 0.06 -7.82
N GLU A 39 15.19 0.37 -7.40
CA GLU A 39 16.25 0.86 -8.28
C GLU A 39 16.57 -0.17 -9.39
N VAL A 40 16.69 -1.44 -9.03
CA VAL A 40 16.90 -2.54 -9.99
C VAL A 40 15.74 -2.63 -10.98
N LEU A 41 14.50 -2.60 -10.49
CA LEU A 41 13.31 -2.67 -11.35
C LEU A 41 13.23 -1.50 -12.34
N ILE A 42 13.58 -0.29 -11.91
CA ILE A 42 13.66 0.90 -12.79
C ILE A 42 14.70 0.69 -13.89
N LYS A 43 15.90 0.20 -13.54
CA LYS A 43 16.97 -0.08 -14.52
C LYS A 43 16.53 -1.14 -15.55
N GLU A 44 15.83 -2.19 -15.12
CA GLU A 44 15.29 -3.22 -16.01
C GLU A 44 14.21 -2.65 -16.95
N CYS A 45 13.35 -1.76 -16.45
CA CYS A 45 12.35 -1.08 -17.28
C CYS A 45 12.99 -0.15 -18.32
N TRP A 46 14.16 0.41 -18.02
CA TRP A 46 14.90 1.29 -18.91
C TRP A 46 15.84 0.57 -19.89
N ALA A 47 15.88 -0.77 -19.84
CA ALA A 47 16.76 -1.58 -20.68
C ALA A 47 16.69 -1.16 -22.16
N LYS A 48 17.86 -1.01 -22.78
CA LYS A 48 17.97 -0.60 -24.18
C LYS A 48 17.27 -1.57 -25.12
N ASN A 49 17.44 -2.87 -24.90
CA ASN A 49 16.72 -3.90 -25.61
C ASN A 49 15.27 -4.02 -25.08
N PRO A 50 14.23 -3.74 -25.90
CA PRO A 50 12.84 -3.83 -25.48
C PRO A 50 12.43 -5.21 -24.97
N THR A 51 13.03 -6.29 -25.48
CA THR A 51 12.68 -7.66 -25.06
C THR A 51 13.23 -8.03 -23.69
N ARG A 52 14.18 -7.25 -23.15
CA ARG A 52 14.71 -7.42 -21.80
C ARG A 52 13.91 -6.66 -20.75
N ARG A 53 12.99 -5.79 -21.17
CA ARG A 53 12.12 -5.05 -20.25
C ARG A 53 11.07 -6.00 -19.69
N PRO A 54 10.81 -5.94 -18.37
CA PRO A 54 9.78 -6.77 -17.76
C PRO A 54 8.40 -6.40 -18.32
N THR A 55 7.50 -7.38 -18.32
CA THR A 55 6.11 -7.13 -18.72
C THR A 55 5.39 -6.30 -17.67
N PHE A 56 4.32 -5.60 -18.06
CA PHE A 56 3.50 -4.84 -17.11
C PHE A 56 3.01 -5.71 -15.94
N LEU A 57 2.60 -6.95 -16.21
CA LEU A 57 2.14 -7.89 -15.17
C LEU A 57 3.25 -8.25 -14.18
N GLU A 58 4.49 -8.37 -14.67
CA GLU A 58 5.66 -8.64 -13.84
C GLU A 58 6.06 -7.42 -13.00
N ILE A 59 6.00 -6.22 -13.59
CA ILE A 59 6.23 -4.96 -12.88
C ILE A 59 5.20 -4.82 -11.74
N ASP A 60 3.91 -4.99 -12.03
CA ASP A 60 2.82 -4.89 -11.04
C ASP A 60 3.02 -5.90 -9.90
N ARG A 61 3.36 -7.15 -10.23
CA ARG A 61 3.64 -8.20 -9.23
C ARG A 61 4.84 -7.84 -8.34
N ARG A 62 5.94 -7.36 -8.94
CA ARG A 62 7.15 -6.99 -8.19
C ARG A 62 6.92 -5.75 -7.31
N ILE A 63 6.21 -4.73 -7.80
CA ILE A 63 5.85 -3.55 -7.01
C ILE A 63 4.96 -3.95 -5.83
N LYS A 64 3.93 -4.77 -6.06
CA LYS A 64 3.07 -5.29 -4.99
C LYS A 64 3.88 -6.03 -3.93
N SER A 65 4.75 -6.95 -4.34
CA SER A 65 5.65 -7.67 -3.44
C SER A 65 6.55 -6.74 -2.62
N ILE A 66 7.18 -5.73 -3.27
CA ILE A 66 8.02 -4.75 -2.56
C ILE A 66 7.19 -3.94 -1.56
N SER A 67 5.99 -3.50 -1.93
CA SER A 67 5.10 -2.73 -1.06
C SER A 67 4.52 -3.54 0.09
N GLU A 68 4.18 -4.81 -0.15
CA GLU A 68 3.70 -5.74 0.88
C GLU A 68 4.83 -6.06 1.87
N VAL A 69 6.06 -6.29 1.40
CA VAL A 69 7.23 -6.51 2.26
C VAL A 69 7.59 -5.26 3.06
N GLN A 70 7.47 -4.06 2.49
CA GLN A 70 7.69 -2.80 3.22
C GLN A 70 6.59 -2.52 4.24
N LEU A 71 5.32 -2.70 3.88
CA LEU A 71 4.19 -2.53 4.80
C LEU A 71 4.19 -3.58 5.91
N THR A 72 4.48 -4.84 5.60
CA THR A 72 4.61 -5.91 6.60
C THR A 72 5.84 -5.72 7.45
N SER A 73 6.99 -5.30 6.92
CA SER A 73 8.18 -5.02 7.75
C SER A 73 8.04 -3.77 8.60
N ASP A 74 7.38 -2.71 8.14
CA ASP A 74 7.09 -1.52 8.96
C ASP A 74 5.97 -1.78 9.96
N ALA A 75 4.96 -2.58 9.61
CA ALA A 75 3.92 -3.03 10.53
C ALA A 75 4.50 -4.01 11.55
N LEU A 76 5.36 -4.96 11.16
CA LEU A 76 6.06 -5.88 12.06
C LEU A 76 7.07 -5.14 12.92
N LYS A 77 7.84 -4.18 12.41
CA LYS A 77 8.72 -3.34 13.24
C LYS A 77 7.94 -2.47 14.21
N LYS A 78 6.84 -1.85 13.79
CA LYS A 78 5.94 -1.12 14.71
C LYS A 78 5.26 -2.07 15.69
N PHE A 79 4.97 -3.30 15.31
CA PHE A 79 4.38 -4.34 16.16
C PHE A 79 5.41 -4.88 17.16
N GLU A 80 6.66 -5.11 16.75
CA GLU A 80 7.79 -5.52 17.59
C GLU A 80 8.21 -4.38 18.53
N GLU A 81 8.23 -3.13 18.07
CA GLU A 81 8.49 -1.97 18.93
C GLU A 81 7.37 -1.75 19.95
N LYS A 82 6.11 -2.01 19.59
CA LYS A 82 4.95 -1.92 20.49
C LYS A 82 4.82 -3.15 21.41
N ASN A 83 5.34 -4.31 21.01
CA ASN A 83 5.24 -5.59 21.74
C ASN A 83 6.59 -6.15 22.21
N LYS A 84 7.61 -5.29 22.42
CA LYS A 84 8.95 -5.69 22.93
C LYS A 84 8.93 -6.44 24.27
N ASN A 85 7.78 -6.52 24.95
CA ASN A 85 7.62 -7.14 26.27
C ASN A 85 6.63 -8.31 26.35
N LYS A 86 6.13 -8.89 25.25
CA LYS A 86 5.31 -10.12 25.33
C LYS A 86 5.61 -11.13 24.21
N PRO A 87 5.86 -12.41 24.53
CA PRO A 87 5.95 -13.45 23.52
C PRO A 87 4.60 -13.53 22.80
N SER A 88 4.57 -13.28 21.50
CA SER A 88 3.35 -13.40 20.68
C SER A 88 3.33 -14.81 20.12
N THR A 89 2.55 -15.71 20.72
CA THR A 89 2.34 -17.02 20.11
C THR A 89 1.54 -16.84 18.80
N PRO A 90 1.56 -17.80 17.86
CA PRO A 90 0.69 -17.75 16.67
C PRO A 90 -0.80 -17.58 17.03
N GLU A 91 -1.19 -18.05 18.22
CA GLU A 91 -2.53 -17.89 18.79
C GLU A 91 -2.82 -16.42 19.12
N ASP A 92 -1.89 -15.69 19.75
CA ASP A 92 -2.04 -14.26 20.05
C ASP A 92 -2.21 -13.42 18.77
N VAL A 93 -1.59 -13.84 17.67
CA VAL A 93 -1.74 -13.18 16.37
C VAL A 93 -3.16 -13.38 15.83
N LEU A 94 -3.73 -14.59 15.94
CA LEU A 94 -5.10 -14.87 15.50
C LEU A 94 -6.13 -14.02 16.25
N PHE A 95 -5.98 -13.86 17.55
CA PHE A 95 -6.87 -13.03 18.38
C PHE A 95 -6.74 -11.53 18.10
N ASN A 96 -5.63 -11.08 17.53
CA ASN A 96 -5.42 -9.69 17.15
C ASN A 96 -5.97 -9.36 15.75
N ILE A 97 -6.03 -10.33 14.85
CA ILE A 97 -6.49 -10.14 13.46
C ILE A 97 -7.99 -10.40 13.32
N PHE A 98 -8.51 -11.40 14.03
CA PHE A 98 -9.89 -11.85 13.88
C PHE A 98 -10.72 -11.55 15.12
N PRO A 99 -12.05 -11.32 14.97
CA PRO A 99 -12.96 -11.30 16.10
C PRO A 99 -12.78 -12.56 16.95
N LYS A 100 -12.88 -12.43 18.28
CA LYS A 100 -12.60 -13.52 19.23
C LYS A 100 -13.24 -14.87 18.84
N HIS A 101 -14.50 -14.86 18.45
CA HIS A 101 -15.22 -16.08 18.06
C HIS A 101 -14.67 -16.74 16.78
N VAL A 102 -14.12 -15.95 15.85
CA VAL A 102 -13.50 -16.45 14.62
C VAL A 102 -12.11 -17.01 14.94
N ALA A 103 -11.34 -16.30 15.77
CA ALA A 103 -10.02 -16.76 16.22
C ALA A 103 -10.11 -18.11 16.96
N GLU A 104 -11.08 -18.27 17.86
CA GLU A 104 -11.34 -19.54 18.57
C GLU A 104 -11.64 -20.70 17.60
N CYS A 105 -12.54 -20.47 16.63
CA CYS A 105 -12.85 -21.48 15.60
C CYS A 105 -11.62 -21.87 14.77
N LEU A 106 -10.75 -20.91 14.43
CA LEU A 106 -9.52 -21.17 13.67
C LEU A 106 -8.49 -21.94 14.49
N VAL A 107 -8.30 -21.60 15.77
CA VAL A 107 -7.42 -22.33 16.70
C VAL A 107 -7.89 -23.78 16.84
N GLU A 108 -9.20 -24.01 16.87
CA GLU A 108 -9.80 -25.35 16.93
C GLU A 108 -9.82 -26.09 15.59
N GLY A 109 -9.32 -25.48 14.50
CA GLY A 109 -9.31 -26.07 13.16
C GLY A 109 -10.69 -26.23 12.53
N LYS A 110 -11.71 -25.55 13.06
CA LYS A 110 -13.09 -25.61 12.57
C LYS A 110 -13.29 -24.69 11.37
N LYS A 111 -14.08 -25.15 10.41
CA LYS A 111 -14.51 -24.33 9.28
C LYS A 111 -15.48 -23.26 9.77
N ILE A 112 -15.18 -22.00 9.46
CA ILE A 112 -16.05 -20.86 9.78
C ILE A 112 -17.16 -20.82 8.74
N GLU A 113 -18.40 -21.03 9.17
CA GLU A 113 -19.56 -20.85 8.30
C GLU A 113 -19.99 -19.38 8.29
N PRO A 114 -20.36 -18.81 7.13
CA PRO A 114 -20.76 -17.41 7.04
C PRO A 114 -21.97 -17.10 7.93
N GLU A 115 -21.86 -16.04 8.73
CA GLU A 115 -22.96 -15.62 9.58
C GLU A 115 -24.06 -14.95 8.76
N LYS A 116 -25.30 -15.45 8.88
CA LYS A 116 -26.49 -14.81 8.31
C LYS A 116 -27.23 -14.06 9.40
N LYS A 117 -27.33 -12.74 9.27
CA LYS A 117 -28.17 -11.90 10.13
C LYS A 117 -29.51 -11.66 9.42
N PRO A 118 -30.66 -12.06 10.01
CA PRO A 118 -31.97 -11.93 9.37
C PRO A 118 -32.43 -10.47 9.21
N MET A 119 -31.94 -9.58 10.08
CA MET A 119 -32.21 -8.15 10.02
C MET A 119 -30.99 -7.37 10.49
N LEU A 120 -30.56 -6.37 9.72
CA LEU A 120 -29.42 -5.52 10.01
C LEU A 120 -29.62 -4.13 9.42
N THR A 121 -28.95 -3.13 9.99
CA THR A 121 -28.92 -1.76 9.47
C THR A 121 -27.48 -1.41 9.10
N ILE A 122 -27.28 -1.05 7.83
CA ILE A 122 -25.96 -0.66 7.32
C ILE A 122 -25.87 0.86 7.30
N PHE A 123 -24.76 1.40 7.79
CA PHE A 123 -24.44 2.82 7.69
C PHE A 123 -23.41 3.04 6.59
N PHE A 124 -23.77 3.83 5.58
CA PHE A 124 -22.85 4.26 4.53
C PHE A 124 -22.44 5.71 4.80
N SER A 125 -21.14 5.97 4.79
CA SER A 125 -20.58 7.31 4.98
C SER A 125 -19.45 7.54 3.99
N ASP A 126 -19.45 8.70 3.35
CA ASP A 126 -18.39 9.15 2.45
C ASP A 126 -17.76 10.46 2.95
N VAL A 127 -16.51 10.70 2.56
CA VAL A 127 -15.80 11.93 2.87
C VAL A 127 -16.02 12.92 1.73
N VAL A 128 -16.86 13.92 1.99
CA VAL A 128 -17.17 14.97 1.01
C VAL A 128 -15.89 15.61 0.47
N ASN A 129 -15.80 15.72 -0.85
CA ASN A 129 -14.68 16.33 -1.58
C ASN A 129 -13.30 15.71 -1.28
N PHE A 130 -13.24 14.43 -0.87
CA PHE A 130 -11.97 13.78 -0.55
C PHE A 130 -10.93 13.92 -1.66
N THR A 131 -11.30 13.69 -2.93
CA THR A 131 -10.40 13.83 -4.08
C THR A 131 -9.82 15.25 -4.23
N SER A 132 -10.63 16.28 -3.98
CA SER A 132 -10.17 17.67 -4.03
C SER A 132 -9.26 18.04 -2.85
N ILE A 133 -9.48 17.42 -1.69
CA ILE A 133 -8.64 17.64 -0.51
C ILE A 133 -7.30 16.91 -0.70
N SER A 134 -7.33 15.62 -1.06
CA SER A 134 -6.14 14.76 -1.18
C SER A 134 -5.20 15.21 -2.31
N SER A 135 -5.72 15.81 -3.38
CA SER A 135 -4.91 16.41 -4.45
C SER A 135 -4.13 17.66 -4.02
N LYS A 136 -4.55 18.35 -2.95
CA LYS A 136 -3.94 19.60 -2.47
C LYS A 136 -2.98 19.40 -1.30
N ILE A 137 -3.10 18.29 -0.56
CA ILE A 137 -2.29 18.03 0.64
C ILE A 137 -1.31 16.89 0.41
N GLY A 138 -0.15 16.97 1.06
CA GLY A 138 0.88 15.92 0.95
C GLY A 138 0.41 14.57 1.52
N PRO A 139 0.92 13.44 1.01
CA PRO A 139 0.46 12.09 1.39
C PRO A 139 0.42 11.84 2.90
N LEU A 140 1.46 12.23 3.64
CA LEU A 140 1.50 12.10 5.11
C LEU A 140 0.36 12.86 5.81
N LYS A 141 -0.07 14.01 5.27
CA LYS A 141 -1.18 14.78 5.82
C LYS A 141 -2.52 14.12 5.52
N VAL A 142 -2.68 13.48 4.36
CA VAL A 142 -3.86 12.66 4.05
C VAL A 142 -3.98 11.51 5.04
N THR A 143 -2.89 10.78 5.27
CA THR A 143 -2.88 9.65 6.21
C THR A 143 -3.25 10.11 7.62
N ASN A 144 -2.66 11.20 8.12
CA ASN A 144 -3.00 11.76 9.42
C ASN A 144 -4.45 12.26 9.52
N LEU A 145 -5.02 12.78 8.43
CA LEU A 145 -6.42 13.18 8.38
C LEU A 145 -7.34 11.96 8.56
N LEU A 146 -7.09 10.90 7.78
CA LEU A 146 -7.86 9.67 7.82
C LEU A 146 -7.73 8.97 9.18
N ASP A 147 -6.52 8.88 9.72
CA ASP A 147 -6.25 8.29 11.03
C ASP A 147 -7.07 8.97 12.14
N ARG A 148 -7.08 10.31 12.16
CA ARG A 148 -7.88 11.09 13.12
C ARG A 148 -9.38 10.90 12.93
N MET A 149 -9.84 10.74 11.69
CA MET A 149 -11.26 10.52 11.38
C MET A 149 -11.70 9.14 11.85
N TYR A 150 -10.98 8.09 11.44
CA TYR A 150 -11.29 6.70 11.79
C TYR A 150 -11.15 6.45 13.29
N THR A 151 -10.15 7.01 13.96
CA THR A 151 -10.03 6.93 15.43
C THR A 151 -11.28 7.47 16.14
N ARG A 152 -11.88 8.57 15.62
CA ARG A 152 -13.13 9.11 16.18
C ARG A 152 -14.32 8.21 15.88
N PHE A 153 -14.39 7.65 14.68
CA PHE A 153 -15.44 6.68 14.33
C PHE A 153 -15.36 5.41 15.16
N ASP A 154 -14.16 4.84 15.35
CA ASP A 154 -13.94 3.65 16.18
C ASP A 154 -14.42 3.89 17.61
N ARG A 155 -14.10 5.06 18.19
CA ARG A 155 -14.58 5.44 19.52
C ARG A 155 -16.11 5.56 19.59
N CYS A 156 -16.74 6.08 18.54
CA CYS A 156 -18.21 6.13 18.46
C CYS A 156 -18.80 4.71 18.31
N ALA A 157 -18.22 3.88 17.45
CA ALA A 157 -18.67 2.51 17.23
C ALA A 157 -18.61 1.70 18.54
N GLU A 158 -17.50 1.82 19.29
CA GLU A 158 -17.34 1.20 20.60
C GLU A 158 -18.40 1.70 21.59
N LYS A 159 -18.61 3.03 21.67
CA LYS A 159 -19.61 3.64 22.56
C LYS A 159 -21.04 3.12 22.28
N TYR A 160 -21.41 2.97 21.02
CA TYR A 160 -22.75 2.53 20.62
C TYR A 160 -22.84 1.02 20.36
N LYS A 161 -21.77 0.26 20.62
CA LYS A 161 -21.67 -1.19 20.36
C LYS A 161 -22.03 -1.56 18.92
N VAL A 162 -21.64 -0.71 17.97
CA VAL A 162 -21.82 -0.95 16.53
C VAL A 162 -20.68 -1.85 16.06
N PHE A 163 -21.01 -2.88 15.29
CA PHE A 163 -20.02 -3.77 14.71
C PHE A 163 -19.38 -3.10 13.48
N LYS A 164 -18.04 -2.98 13.48
CA LYS A 164 -17.28 -2.48 12.34
C LYS A 164 -16.95 -3.64 11.39
N VAL A 165 -17.18 -3.44 10.11
CA VAL A 165 -16.75 -4.34 9.04
C VAL A 165 -15.61 -3.66 8.29
N ASP A 166 -14.42 -4.24 8.33
CA ASP A 166 -13.28 -3.81 7.52
C ASP A 166 -13.39 -4.49 6.14
N THR A 167 -13.23 -3.72 5.05
CA THR A 167 -13.37 -4.18 3.65
C THR A 167 -12.12 -3.89 2.84
#